data_AF-F2L4C4-F1
#
_entry.id   AF-F2L4C4-F1
#
_cell.length_a   1.000
_cell.length_b   1.000
_cell.length_c   1.000
_cell.angle_alpha   90.00
_cell.angle_beta   90.00
_cell.angle_gamma   90.00
#
_symmetry.space_group_name_H-M   'P 1'
#
loop_
_entity.id
_entity.type
_entity.pdbx_description
1 polymer ?
#
loop_
_entity_poly.entity_id
_entity_poly.type
_entity_poly.pdbx_seq_one_letter_code
_entity_poly.pdbx_strand_id
1 'polypeptide(L)'
;MRIGAGSLLIAASSALVPSGLALLYAQIRLARLMAPLLNKIAAGPYDGLTPYLALASLGSGMFLALVLSLELAAGKIFRVGRGIHLIKIKIDGAKPYGFTTGGLTRWVSFVVLSGGEDPDLERFVELHEEAHARLKHPAKIWAVGAVLYGEMAALPATYASLGSLPAYVYVFSVALVISTVYLLFVLVRALEVEADIYVFRAMGLRSHDLFVKLMKTRYGSWRQPLRSRLTHTQGEFVLLLGDPIAAHTPWEHLLLFSLLSSVALLPKISAEFAPAYQNPGAYYVLILFAILMLNYFLSVASEAVLKRLARARLTDRGYTNLARLATGISSTMAAASALTPLPASIALLILGAFIYYKIINRFINNIYLLSIYIFIIIIMFPLFMYM
;
A
#
# COMPACT_ATOMS: atom_id res chain seq x y z
N MET A 1 24.31 12.87 21.01
CA MET A 1 23.69 14.21 20.96
C MET A 1 22.36 14.12 21.71
N ARG A 2 22.17 14.83 22.84
CA ARG A 2 20.90 14.83 23.57
C ARG A 2 19.95 15.81 22.87
N ILE A 3 19.17 15.31 21.91
CA ILE A 3 18.06 16.09 21.35
C ILE A 3 16.96 16.06 22.40
N GLY A 4 16.53 17.23 22.88
CA GLY A 4 15.44 17.31 23.85
C GLY A 4 14.17 16.70 23.27
N ALA A 5 13.46 15.88 24.06
CA ALA A 5 12.23 15.21 23.63
C ALA A 5 11.18 16.21 23.08
N GLY A 6 11.13 17.43 23.63
CA GLY A 6 10.30 18.52 23.12
C GLY A 6 10.68 19.00 21.71
N SER A 7 11.97 19.11 21.39
CA SER A 7 12.43 19.46 20.03
C SER A 7 12.15 18.35 19.01
N LEU A 8 12.19 17.10 19.45
CA LEU A 8 11.85 15.92 18.66
C LEU A 8 10.34 15.77 18.44
N LEU A 9 9.54 16.04 19.47
CA LEU A 9 8.08 16.14 19.36
C LEU A 9 7.70 17.29 18.44
N ILE A 10 8.31 18.47 18.55
CA ILE A 10 8.07 19.59 17.63
C ILE A 10 8.57 19.28 16.21
N ALA A 11 9.66 18.51 16.02
CA ALA A 11 10.07 18.03 14.71
C ALA A 11 9.07 17.01 14.12
N ALA A 12 8.52 16.12 14.95
CA ALA A 12 7.45 15.19 14.58
C ALA A 12 6.11 15.91 14.35
N SER A 13 5.86 17.02 15.06
CA SER A 13 4.66 17.84 14.99
C SER A 13 4.72 18.92 13.90
N SER A 14 5.90 19.41 13.51
CA SER A 14 6.09 20.32 12.36
C SER A 14 6.08 19.56 11.03
N ALA A 15 6.14 18.22 11.09
CA ALA A 15 5.72 17.32 10.04
C ALA A 15 4.20 17.02 10.05
N LEU A 16 3.40 17.61 10.96
CA LEU A 16 1.95 17.46 10.95
C LEU A 16 1.36 18.19 9.76
N VAL A 17 0.71 17.38 8.92
CA VAL A 17 -0.34 17.74 7.98
C VAL A 17 -0.02 19.05 7.26
N PRO A 18 0.69 19.00 6.10
CA PRO A 18 0.43 19.97 5.05
C PRO A 18 -1.03 20.36 5.14
N SER A 19 -1.38 21.63 5.40
CA SER A 19 -2.79 21.98 5.54
C SER A 19 -3.44 21.55 4.24
N GLY A 20 -4.10 20.39 4.25
CA GLY A 20 -4.46 19.69 3.01
C GLY A 20 -5.35 20.56 2.15
N LEU A 21 -6.07 21.47 2.84
CA LEU A 21 -6.84 22.59 2.33
C LEU A 21 -6.00 23.63 1.56
N ALA A 22 -4.84 24.07 2.05
CA ALA A 22 -3.99 25.01 1.29
C ALA A 22 -3.38 24.35 0.06
N LEU A 23 -2.97 23.07 0.18
CA LEU A 23 -2.48 22.31 -0.97
C LEU A 23 -3.59 22.08 -1.99
N LEU A 24 -4.81 21.78 -1.52
CA LEU A 24 -6.00 21.60 -2.34
C LEU A 24 -6.36 22.92 -3.03
N TYR A 25 -6.33 24.04 -2.31
CA TYR A 25 -6.56 25.36 -2.86
C TYR A 25 -5.51 25.71 -3.93
N ALA A 26 -4.23 25.44 -3.69
CA ALA A 26 -3.17 25.63 -4.67
C ALA A 26 -3.40 24.77 -5.92
N GLN A 27 -3.77 23.50 -5.75
CA GLN A 27 -4.09 22.59 -6.85
C GLN A 27 -5.31 23.05 -7.65
N ILE A 28 -6.37 23.52 -7.00
CA ILE A 28 -7.55 24.09 -7.67
C ILE A 28 -7.18 25.35 -8.46
N ARG A 29 -6.37 26.25 -7.89
CA ARG A 29 -5.90 27.45 -8.59
C ARG A 29 -5.04 27.11 -9.80
N LEU A 30 -4.14 26.14 -9.66
CA LEU A 30 -3.31 25.64 -10.75
C LEU A 30 -4.15 24.98 -11.84
N ALA A 31 -5.15 24.16 -11.47
CA ALA A 31 -6.06 23.54 -12.43
C ALA A 31 -6.84 24.59 -13.25
N ARG A 32 -7.30 25.68 -12.61
CA ARG A 32 -7.93 26.81 -13.33
C ARG A 32 -6.98 27.49 -14.30
N LEU A 33 -5.73 27.71 -13.91
CA LEU A 33 -4.69 28.25 -14.80
C LEU A 33 -4.40 27.31 -15.99
N MET A 34 -4.41 26.00 -15.74
CA MET A 34 -4.17 24.97 -16.75
C MET A 34 -5.41 24.64 -17.59
N ALA A 35 -6.58 25.23 -17.33
CA ALA A 35 -7.83 24.89 -17.99
C ALA A 35 -7.74 24.87 -19.54
N PRO A 36 -7.04 25.79 -20.22
CA PRO A 36 -6.89 25.71 -21.69
C PRO A 36 -6.14 24.45 -22.15
N LEU A 37 -5.15 23.99 -21.38
CA LEU A 37 -4.41 22.76 -21.66
C LEU A 37 -5.25 21.53 -21.32
N LEU A 38 -5.93 21.55 -20.18
CA LEU A 38 -6.81 20.45 -19.73
C LEU A 38 -7.96 20.22 -20.72
N ASN A 39 -8.55 21.28 -21.27
CA ASN A 39 -9.57 21.19 -22.33
C ASN A 39 -9.03 20.53 -23.60
N LYS A 40 -7.77 20.76 -23.99
CA LYS A 40 -7.16 20.14 -25.18
C LYS A 40 -6.97 18.62 -25.03
N ILE A 41 -6.66 18.16 -23.82
CA ILE A 41 -6.46 16.72 -23.54
C ILE A 41 -7.74 16.02 -23.09
N ALA A 42 -8.84 16.76 -22.96
CA ALA A 42 -10.17 16.25 -22.68
C ALA A 42 -10.95 15.92 -23.97
N ALA A 43 -10.29 15.65 -25.09
CA ALA A 43 -10.92 15.30 -26.36
C ALA A 43 -10.65 13.83 -26.69
N GLY A 44 -11.65 12.96 -26.52
CA GLY A 44 -11.59 11.54 -26.88
C GLY A 44 -12.67 10.65 -26.25
N PRO A 45 -12.60 9.32 -26.40
CA PRO A 45 -13.59 8.40 -25.81
C PRO A 45 -13.56 8.36 -24.27
N TYR A 46 -12.60 9.02 -23.63
CA TYR A 46 -12.41 9.10 -22.17
C TYR A 46 -12.49 10.54 -21.66
N ASP A 47 -13.37 11.36 -22.24
CA ASP A 47 -13.58 12.76 -21.87
C ASP A 47 -13.68 12.93 -20.35
N GLY A 48 -12.81 13.77 -19.78
CA GLY A 48 -12.74 14.05 -18.34
C GLY A 48 -11.84 13.12 -17.51
N LEU A 49 -11.56 11.88 -17.94
CA LEU A 49 -10.70 10.95 -17.21
C LEU A 49 -9.21 11.32 -17.31
N THR A 50 -8.72 11.65 -18.51
CA THR A 50 -7.32 12.05 -18.72
C THR A 50 -6.95 13.29 -17.88
N PRO A 51 -7.73 14.39 -17.92
CA PRO A 51 -7.51 15.53 -17.01
C PRO A 51 -7.55 15.15 -15.53
N TYR A 52 -8.48 14.30 -15.12
CA TYR A 52 -8.58 13.81 -13.74
C TYR A 52 -7.30 13.09 -13.31
N LEU A 53 -6.82 12.13 -14.10
CA LEU A 53 -5.60 11.36 -13.79
C LEU A 53 -4.34 12.24 -13.79
N ALA A 54 -4.26 13.23 -14.69
CA ALA A 54 -3.18 14.21 -14.71
C ALA A 54 -3.17 15.05 -13.41
N LEU A 55 -4.33 15.54 -12.98
CA LEU A 55 -4.47 16.29 -11.74
C LEU A 55 -4.25 15.42 -10.49
N ALA A 56 -4.64 14.13 -10.52
CA ALA A 56 -4.35 13.20 -9.44
C ALA A 56 -2.84 12.97 -9.30
N SER A 57 -2.14 12.78 -10.41
CA SER A 57 -0.69 12.62 -10.46
C SER A 57 0.03 13.89 -9.98
N LEU A 58 -0.43 15.07 -10.43
CA LEU A 58 0.10 16.36 -10.00
C LEU A 58 -0.10 16.58 -8.49
N GLY A 59 -1.30 16.33 -7.97
CA GLY A 59 -1.60 16.44 -6.54
C GLY A 59 -0.74 15.51 -5.70
N SER A 60 -0.54 14.27 -6.16
CA SER A 60 0.37 13.30 -5.52
C SER A 60 1.81 13.81 -5.48
N GLY A 61 2.31 14.34 -6.61
CA GLY A 61 3.66 14.91 -6.70
C GLY A 61 3.85 16.14 -5.81
N MET A 62 2.88 17.06 -5.80
CA MET A 62 2.87 18.24 -4.94
C MET A 62 2.87 17.86 -3.46
N PHE A 63 2.10 16.83 -3.08
CA PHE A 63 2.06 16.31 -1.73
C PHE A 63 3.42 15.75 -1.29
N LEU A 64 4.06 14.90 -2.12
CA LEU A 64 5.39 14.37 -1.83
C LEU A 64 6.46 15.47 -1.76
N ALA A 65 6.41 16.45 -2.66
CA ALA A 65 7.33 17.59 -2.66
C ALA A 65 7.17 18.41 -1.36
N LEU A 66 5.94 18.56 -0.86
CA LEU A 66 5.68 19.26 0.38
C LEU A 66 6.16 18.47 1.60
N VAL A 67 5.90 17.16 1.67
CA VAL A 67 6.46 16.29 2.72
C VAL A 67 7.99 16.39 2.74
N LEU A 68 8.64 16.31 1.56
CA LEU A 68 10.10 16.45 1.46
C LEU A 68 10.59 17.82 1.90
N SER A 69 9.89 18.89 1.52
CA SER A 69 10.25 20.27 1.86
C SER A 69 10.15 20.52 3.37
N LEU A 70 9.06 20.06 4.00
CA LEU A 70 8.88 20.13 5.45
C LEU A 70 9.98 19.34 6.17
N GLU A 71 10.30 18.15 5.67
CA GLU A 71 11.35 17.31 6.24
C GLU A 71 12.74 17.97 6.13
N LEU A 72 13.06 18.61 5.00
CA LEU A 72 14.30 19.37 4.82
C LEU A 72 14.37 20.60 5.74
N ALA A 73 13.26 21.33 5.89
CA ALA A 73 13.17 22.49 6.79
C ALA A 73 13.35 22.06 8.26
N ALA A 74 12.61 21.05 8.71
CA ALA A 74 12.74 20.49 10.06
C ALA A 74 14.17 19.99 10.31
N GLY A 75 14.76 19.27 9.36
CA GLY A 75 16.15 18.82 9.47
C GLY A 75 17.16 19.95 9.66
N LYS A 76 16.97 21.10 8.99
CA LYS A 76 17.79 22.30 9.17
C LYS A 76 17.57 22.94 10.54
N ILE A 77 16.31 23.15 10.92
CA ILE A 77 15.93 23.82 12.19
C ILE A 77 16.44 23.02 13.40
N PHE A 78 16.22 21.71 13.40
CA PHE A 78 16.57 20.84 14.52
C PHE A 78 17.97 20.25 14.43
N ARG A 79 18.74 20.59 13.38
CA ARG A 79 20.07 20.04 13.09
C ARG A 79 20.10 18.50 13.09
N VAL A 80 19.04 17.90 12.55
CA VAL A 80 18.89 16.44 12.43
C VAL A 80 19.17 16.00 11.00
N GLY A 81 20.26 15.25 10.81
CA GLY A 81 20.65 14.65 9.54
C GLY A 81 19.63 13.62 9.03
N ARG A 82 19.76 13.24 7.76
CA ARG A 82 19.03 12.09 7.19
C ARG A 82 19.40 10.81 7.92
N GLY A 83 18.48 9.86 8.01
CA GLY A 83 18.75 8.55 8.59
C GLY A 83 17.71 8.09 9.61
N ILE A 84 18.13 7.07 10.37
CA ILE A 84 17.33 6.35 11.37
C ILE A 84 17.75 6.83 12.75
N HIS A 85 16.76 7.22 13.57
CA HIS A 85 17.00 7.65 14.94
C HIS A 85 16.13 6.80 15.88
N LEU A 86 16.76 6.08 16.81
CA LEU A 86 16.06 5.33 17.85
C LEU A 86 16.12 6.11 19.17
N ILE A 87 14.96 6.41 19.75
CA ILE A 87 14.83 7.14 21.01
C ILE A 87 14.18 6.24 22.03
N LYS A 88 14.90 5.99 23.12
CA LYS A 88 14.41 5.19 24.25
C LYS A 88 13.98 6.14 25.36
N ILE A 89 12.74 5.98 25.83
CA ILE A 89 12.17 6.73 26.94
C ILE A 89 11.91 5.73 28.06
N LYS A 90 12.57 5.91 29.20
CA LYS A 90 12.32 5.09 30.39
C LYS A 90 11.30 5.79 31.26
N ILE A 91 10.19 5.11 31.54
CA ILE A 91 9.12 5.60 32.42
C ILE A 91 8.79 4.47 33.39
N ASP A 92 8.95 4.72 34.70
CA ASP A 92 8.67 3.72 35.72
C ASP A 92 7.19 3.32 35.70
N GLY A 93 6.91 2.01 35.65
CA GLY A 93 5.55 1.47 35.61
C GLY A 93 4.83 1.59 34.26
N ALA A 94 5.47 2.11 33.22
CA ALA A 94 4.87 2.16 31.89
C ALA A 94 4.89 0.78 31.22
N LYS A 95 3.79 0.40 30.57
CA LYS A 95 3.75 -0.83 29.75
C LYS A 95 4.66 -0.65 28.52
N PRO A 96 5.52 -1.61 28.15
CA PRO A 96 6.37 -1.47 26.98
C PRO A 96 5.56 -1.21 25.71
N TYR A 97 5.91 -0.15 24.97
CA TYR A 97 5.32 0.13 23.67
C TYR A 97 6.29 0.88 22.77
N GLY A 98 6.09 0.75 21.47
CA GLY A 98 6.83 1.45 20.45
C GLY A 98 5.91 2.18 19.48
N PHE A 99 6.45 3.19 18.82
CA PHE A 99 5.90 3.70 17.58
C PHE A 99 7.00 4.30 16.71
N THR A 100 6.89 4.10 15.40
CA THR A 100 7.81 4.68 14.42
C THR A 100 7.09 5.68 13.56
N THR A 101 7.69 6.87 13.42
CA THR A 101 7.20 7.96 12.58
C THR A 101 8.33 8.50 11.71
N GLY A 102 8.02 9.31 10.71
CA GLY A 102 9.04 9.89 9.84
C GLY A 102 8.49 10.43 8.55
N GLY A 103 9.38 10.95 7.71
CA GLY A 103 9.10 11.42 6.35
C GLY A 103 9.63 10.45 5.28
N LEU A 104 10.08 11.02 4.17
CA LEU A 104 10.63 10.29 3.03
C LEU A 104 12.12 9.94 3.23
N THR A 105 12.89 10.74 3.98
CA THR A 105 14.34 10.56 4.15
C THR A 105 14.84 10.52 5.59
N ARG A 106 13.94 10.67 6.58
CA ARG A 106 14.21 10.66 8.02
C ARG A 106 13.16 9.84 8.74
N TRP A 107 13.60 8.93 9.59
CA TRP A 107 12.72 8.04 10.35
C TRP A 107 13.15 8.00 11.80
N VAL A 108 12.17 8.07 12.68
CA VAL A 108 12.35 8.16 14.13
C VAL A 108 11.48 7.10 14.79
N SER A 109 12.14 6.20 15.49
CA SER A 109 11.51 5.15 16.29
C SER A 109 11.55 5.56 17.75
N PHE A 110 10.39 5.59 18.38
CA PHE A 110 10.25 5.86 19.80
C PHE A 110 9.91 4.55 20.50
N VAL A 111 10.68 4.22 21.53
CA VAL A 111 10.46 3.04 22.37
C VAL A 111 10.30 3.51 23.80
N VAL A 112 9.16 3.20 24.40
CA VAL A 112 8.87 3.45 25.80
C VAL A 112 9.01 2.16 26.58
N LEU A 113 9.87 2.19 27.59
CA LEU A 113 10.26 1.05 28.41
C LEU A 113 9.81 1.29 29.85
N SER A 114 9.30 0.24 30.50
CA SER A 114 9.13 0.22 31.96
C SER A 114 10.52 0.24 32.59
N GLY A 115 10.81 1.17 33.48
CA GLY A 115 12.06 1.15 34.24
C GLY A 115 12.18 -0.12 35.09
N GLY A 116 12.78 -1.20 34.54
CA GLY A 116 13.11 -2.43 35.27
C GLY A 116 12.47 -3.74 34.79
N GLU A 117 11.76 -3.78 33.65
CA GLU A 117 11.20 -5.05 33.13
C GLU A 117 12.17 -5.84 32.22
N ASP A 118 11.85 -7.14 32.07
CA ASP A 118 12.52 -8.17 31.27
C ASP A 118 13.32 -7.61 30.06
N PRO A 119 14.67 -7.63 30.09
CA PRO A 119 15.53 -7.08 29.03
C PRO A 119 15.24 -7.66 27.65
N ASP A 120 14.76 -8.90 27.57
CA ASP A 120 14.42 -9.53 26.29
C ASP A 120 13.11 -8.97 25.72
N LEU A 121 12.17 -8.57 26.57
CA LEU A 121 10.94 -7.90 26.16
C LEU A 121 11.22 -6.48 25.66
N GLU A 122 12.12 -5.75 26.33
CA GLU A 122 12.59 -4.45 25.85
C GLU A 122 13.26 -4.60 24.47
N ARG A 123 14.17 -5.58 24.34
CA ARG A 123 14.86 -5.85 23.09
C ARG A 123 13.92 -6.24 21.96
N PHE A 124 12.86 -6.99 22.25
CA PHE A 124 11.80 -7.33 21.29
C PHE A 124 11.15 -6.07 20.70
N VAL A 125 10.69 -5.15 21.56
CA VAL A 125 10.03 -3.91 21.12
C VAL A 125 11.00 -3.01 20.35
N GLU A 126 12.25 -2.94 20.81
CA GLU A 126 13.30 -2.19 20.11
C GLU A 126 13.56 -2.70 18.70
N LEU A 127 13.70 -4.02 18.53
CA LEU A 127 13.95 -4.63 17.22
C LEU A 127 12.77 -4.40 16.26
N HIS A 128 11.54 -4.47 16.77
CA HIS A 128 10.33 -4.21 15.98
C HIS A 128 10.32 -2.78 15.44
N GLU A 129 10.49 -1.79 16.33
CA GLU A 129 10.50 -0.37 15.93
C GLU A 129 11.71 -0.01 15.07
N GLU A 130 12.88 -0.58 15.37
CA GLU A 130 14.08 -0.44 14.53
C GLU A 130 13.81 -0.95 13.11
N ALA A 131 13.08 -2.06 12.96
CA ALA A 131 12.71 -2.59 11.66
C ALA A 131 11.87 -1.61 10.84
N HIS A 132 10.88 -0.96 11.46
CA HIS A 132 10.06 0.06 10.79
C HIS A 132 10.91 1.19 10.20
N ALA A 133 11.89 1.69 10.96
CA ALA A 133 12.78 2.74 10.47
C ALA A 133 13.79 2.22 9.43
N ARG A 134 14.40 1.06 9.68
CA ARG A 134 15.43 0.46 8.81
C ARG A 134 14.88 0.09 7.44
N LEU A 135 13.63 -0.37 7.40
CA LEU A 135 12.94 -0.78 6.18
C LEU A 135 12.08 0.34 5.59
N LYS A 136 12.21 1.57 6.13
CA LYS A 136 11.63 2.80 5.59
C LYS A 136 10.09 2.75 5.50
N HIS A 137 9.45 2.13 6.49
CA HIS A 137 7.99 1.95 6.52
C HIS A 137 7.24 3.29 6.44
N PRO A 138 7.66 4.38 7.12
CA PRO A 138 7.00 5.67 6.97
C PRO A 138 7.03 6.22 5.53
N ALA A 139 8.13 6.02 4.80
CA ALA A 139 8.24 6.48 3.41
C ALA A 139 7.27 5.73 2.48
N LYS A 140 7.09 4.41 2.69
CA LYS A 140 6.12 3.60 1.94
C LYS A 140 4.68 4.06 2.21
N ILE A 141 4.35 4.37 3.47
CA ILE A 141 3.05 4.93 3.85
C ILE A 141 2.81 6.28 3.20
N TRP A 142 3.80 7.19 3.23
CA TRP A 142 3.68 8.50 2.58
C TRP A 142 3.53 8.41 1.06
N ALA A 143 4.18 7.44 0.40
CA ALA A 143 4.03 7.24 -1.04
C ALA A 143 2.58 6.91 -1.42
N VAL A 144 1.94 5.97 -0.70
CA VAL A 144 0.52 5.63 -0.93
C VAL A 144 -0.41 6.75 -0.45
N GLY A 145 -0.09 7.39 0.67
CA GLY A 145 -0.84 8.55 1.16
C GLY A 145 -0.84 9.73 0.18
N ALA A 146 0.24 9.93 -0.57
CA ALA A 146 0.30 10.93 -1.62
C ALA A 146 -0.61 10.60 -2.80
N VAL A 147 -0.65 9.33 -3.22
CA VAL A 147 -1.58 8.85 -4.26
C VAL A 147 -3.03 9.11 -3.83
N LEU A 148 -3.38 8.72 -2.60
CA LEU A 148 -4.72 8.96 -2.03
C LEU A 148 -5.06 10.45 -1.97
N TYR A 149 -4.11 11.30 -1.56
CA TYR A 149 -4.31 12.74 -1.57
C TYR A 149 -4.59 13.25 -3.00
N GLY A 150 -3.79 12.82 -3.97
CA GLY A 150 -3.95 13.18 -5.37
C GLY A 150 -5.33 12.82 -5.91
N GLU A 151 -5.77 11.58 -5.69
CA GLU A 151 -7.11 11.09 -6.07
C GLU A 151 -8.23 11.94 -5.48
N MET A 152 -8.16 12.22 -4.17
CA MET A 152 -9.17 13.01 -3.46
C MET A 152 -9.20 14.47 -3.92
N ALA A 153 -8.04 15.04 -4.24
CA ALA A 153 -7.92 16.44 -4.68
C ALA A 153 -8.22 16.63 -6.17
N ALA A 154 -8.07 15.58 -6.99
CA ALA A 154 -8.27 15.65 -8.43
C ALA A 154 -9.72 15.96 -8.81
N LEU A 155 -10.69 15.33 -8.16
CA LEU A 155 -12.11 15.51 -8.49
C LEU A 155 -12.57 16.97 -8.36
N PRO A 156 -12.39 17.66 -7.21
CA PRO A 156 -12.75 19.08 -7.09
C PRO A 156 -11.90 19.99 -7.99
N ALA A 157 -10.62 19.68 -8.22
CA ALA A 157 -9.76 20.46 -9.12
C ALA A 157 -10.21 20.35 -10.58
N THR A 158 -10.63 19.17 -11.01
CA THR A 158 -11.16 18.93 -12.36
C THR A 158 -12.50 19.63 -12.52
N TYR A 159 -13.40 19.52 -11.53
CA TYR A 159 -14.67 20.24 -11.53
C TYR A 159 -14.48 21.76 -11.62
N ALA A 160 -13.52 22.30 -10.87
CA ALA A 160 -13.24 23.73 -10.86
C ALA A 160 -12.60 24.27 -12.16
N SER A 161 -12.07 23.40 -13.03
CA SER A 161 -11.37 23.79 -14.27
C SER A 161 -12.17 23.46 -15.54
N LEU A 162 -12.89 22.34 -15.56
CA LEU A 162 -13.65 21.85 -16.71
C LEU A 162 -15.16 21.84 -16.50
N GLY A 163 -15.65 22.04 -15.26
CA GLY A 163 -17.06 21.94 -14.92
C GLY A 163 -17.50 20.49 -14.64
N SER A 164 -18.77 20.19 -14.90
CA SER A 164 -19.33 18.86 -14.64
C SER A 164 -18.68 17.78 -15.49
N LEU A 165 -18.22 16.71 -14.84
CA LEU A 165 -17.67 15.54 -15.50
C LEU A 165 -18.77 14.51 -15.83
N PRO A 166 -18.51 13.57 -16.76
CA PRO A 166 -19.38 12.42 -16.97
C PRO A 166 -19.52 11.56 -15.71
N ALA A 167 -20.69 10.94 -15.52
CA ALA A 167 -21.03 10.13 -14.34
C ALA A 167 -19.99 9.04 -14.04
N TYR A 168 -19.43 8.40 -15.07
CA TYR A 168 -18.45 7.33 -14.92
C TYR A 168 -17.15 7.80 -14.27
N VAL A 169 -16.74 9.07 -14.45
CA VAL A 169 -15.52 9.62 -13.84
C VAL A 169 -15.68 9.74 -12.32
N TYR A 170 -16.88 10.06 -11.83
CA TYR A 170 -17.17 10.05 -10.40
C TYR A 170 -17.10 8.63 -9.83
N VAL A 171 -17.69 7.65 -10.51
CA VAL A 171 -17.61 6.24 -10.10
C VAL A 171 -16.17 5.76 -10.10
N PHE A 172 -15.40 6.09 -11.14
CA PHE A 172 -13.97 5.79 -11.23
C PHE A 172 -13.20 6.38 -10.05
N SER A 173 -13.41 7.67 -9.76
CA SER A 173 -12.74 8.36 -8.67
C SER A 173 -13.03 7.71 -7.31
N VAL A 174 -14.31 7.45 -7.02
CA VAL A 174 -14.73 6.79 -5.78
C VAL A 174 -14.16 5.37 -5.66
N ALA A 175 -14.24 4.59 -6.73
CA ALA A 175 -13.73 3.22 -6.75
C ALA A 175 -12.20 3.17 -6.62
N LEU A 176 -11.49 4.12 -7.24
CA LEU A 176 -10.04 4.26 -7.13
C LEU A 176 -9.65 4.62 -5.69
N VAL A 177 -10.31 5.61 -5.07
CA VAL A 177 -10.09 5.99 -3.66
C VAL A 177 -10.31 4.81 -2.72
N ILE A 178 -11.41 4.05 -2.89
CA ILE A 178 -11.67 2.84 -2.08
C ILE A 178 -10.55 1.82 -2.26
N SER A 179 -10.09 1.61 -3.50
CA SER A 179 -8.99 0.69 -3.82
C SER A 179 -7.69 1.13 -3.15
N THR A 180 -7.37 2.42 -3.17
CA THR A 180 -6.14 2.99 -2.58
C THR A 180 -6.19 2.99 -1.05
N VAL A 181 -7.35 3.26 -0.44
CA VAL A 181 -7.54 3.11 1.01
C VAL A 181 -7.36 1.65 1.44
N TYR A 182 -7.91 0.72 0.66
CA TYR A 182 -7.76 -0.70 0.93
C TYR A 182 -6.32 -1.18 0.69
N LEU A 183 -5.63 -0.67 -0.34
CA LEU A 183 -4.20 -0.87 -0.55
C LEU A 183 -3.38 -0.39 0.65
N LEU A 184 -3.69 0.80 1.18
CA LEU A 184 -3.03 1.34 2.37
C LEU A 184 -3.24 0.42 3.58
N PHE A 185 -4.45 -0.12 3.76
CA PHE A 185 -4.74 -1.10 4.80
C PHE A 185 -3.90 -2.38 4.66
N VAL A 186 -3.87 -2.98 3.46
CA VAL A 186 -3.06 -4.18 3.18
C VAL A 186 -1.57 -3.89 3.33
N LEU A 187 -1.12 -2.71 2.89
CA LEU A 187 0.26 -2.26 3.01
C LEU A 187 0.67 -2.16 4.48
N VAL A 188 -0.07 -1.42 5.31
CA VAL A 188 0.26 -1.27 6.74
C VAL A 188 0.44 -2.63 7.40
N ARG A 189 -0.46 -3.58 7.13
CA ARG A 189 -0.34 -4.95 7.62
C ARG A 189 0.92 -5.65 7.11
N ALA A 190 1.23 -5.53 5.82
CA ALA A 190 2.47 -6.08 5.25
C ALA A 190 3.74 -5.47 5.89
N LEU A 191 3.70 -4.19 6.28
CA LEU A 191 4.78 -3.52 6.99
C LEU A 191 4.93 -4.05 8.42
N GLU A 192 3.84 -4.30 9.13
CA GLU A 192 3.88 -4.94 10.46
C GLU A 192 4.45 -6.37 10.37
N VAL A 193 4.01 -7.17 9.38
CA VAL A 193 4.59 -8.50 9.11
C VAL A 193 6.08 -8.41 8.86
N GLU A 194 6.51 -7.44 8.05
CA GLU A 194 7.92 -7.27 7.70
C GLU A 194 8.78 -6.88 8.94
N ALA A 195 8.22 -6.11 9.88
CA ALA A 195 8.84 -5.84 11.17
C ALA A 195 8.91 -7.10 12.06
N ASP A 196 7.83 -7.86 12.16
CA ASP A 196 7.80 -9.13 12.92
C ASP A 196 8.84 -10.14 12.40
N ILE A 197 9.01 -10.24 11.07
CA ILE A 197 10.04 -11.13 10.47
C ILE A 197 11.44 -10.69 10.87
N TYR A 198 11.68 -9.38 10.95
CA TYR A 198 12.98 -8.87 11.38
C TYR A 198 13.28 -9.29 12.82
N VAL A 199 12.28 -9.22 13.70
CA VAL A 199 12.38 -9.72 15.08
C VAL A 199 12.60 -11.23 15.11
N PHE A 200 11.82 -12.01 14.34
CA PHE A 200 11.97 -13.46 14.25
C PHE A 200 13.38 -13.87 13.78
N ARG A 201 13.94 -13.17 12.79
CA ARG A 201 15.30 -13.44 12.31
C ARG A 201 16.38 -13.15 13.36
N ALA A 202 16.14 -12.20 14.24
CA ALA A 202 17.08 -11.81 15.29
C ALA A 202 16.97 -12.68 16.54
N MET A 203 15.75 -13.09 16.93
CA MET A 203 15.46 -13.75 18.21
C MET A 203 14.99 -15.20 18.08
N GLY A 204 14.71 -15.67 16.85
CA GLY A 204 14.19 -17.01 16.60
C GLY A 204 12.79 -17.24 17.19
N LEU A 205 12.47 -18.50 17.48
CA LEU A 205 11.17 -18.92 18.03
C LEU A 205 10.84 -18.25 19.38
N ARG A 206 11.86 -17.85 20.15
CA ARG A 206 11.68 -17.14 21.43
C ARG A 206 10.90 -15.83 21.27
N SER A 207 10.94 -15.21 20.08
CA SER A 207 10.17 -14.00 19.77
C SER A 207 8.66 -14.19 19.95
N HIS A 208 8.14 -15.39 19.71
CA HIS A 208 6.72 -15.70 19.91
C HIS A 208 6.32 -15.63 21.39
N ASP A 209 7.12 -16.20 22.29
CA ASP A 209 6.84 -16.18 23.72
C ASP A 209 6.90 -14.75 24.29
N LEU A 210 7.86 -13.96 23.80
CA LEU A 210 7.98 -12.54 24.12
C LEU A 210 6.78 -11.75 23.61
N PHE A 211 6.28 -12.04 22.40
CA PHE A 211 5.05 -11.44 21.88
C PHE A 211 3.84 -11.79 22.75
N VAL A 212 3.66 -13.06 23.12
CA VAL A 212 2.56 -13.48 24.00
C VAL A 212 2.64 -12.78 25.35
N LYS A 213 3.84 -12.66 25.92
CA LYS A 213 4.09 -11.91 27.15
C LYS A 213 3.71 -10.43 26.97
N LEU A 214 4.18 -9.79 25.90
CA LEU A 214 3.86 -8.39 25.58
C LEU A 214 2.35 -8.16 25.47
N MET A 215 1.64 -9.05 24.78
CA MET A 215 0.19 -8.93 24.60
C MET A 215 -0.56 -9.06 25.92
N LYS A 216 -0.17 -10.02 26.77
CA LYS A 216 -0.75 -10.18 28.11
C LYS A 216 -0.50 -8.93 28.97
N THR A 217 0.72 -8.40 28.96
CA THR A 217 1.06 -7.16 29.71
C THR A 217 0.26 -5.96 29.19
N ARG A 218 0.14 -5.81 27.87
CA ARG A 218 -0.49 -4.64 27.26
C ARG A 218 -2.02 -4.69 27.36
N TYR A 219 -2.61 -5.83 27.03
CA TYR A 219 -4.05 -5.97 26.79
C TYR A 219 -4.76 -6.96 27.74
N GLY A 220 -4.04 -7.63 28.65
CA GLY A 220 -4.62 -8.65 29.54
C GLY A 220 -4.99 -9.96 28.84
N SER A 221 -4.70 -10.09 27.55
CA SER A 221 -4.97 -11.27 26.73
C SER A 221 -3.77 -11.55 25.83
N TRP A 222 -3.56 -12.81 25.48
CA TRP A 222 -2.55 -13.19 24.48
C TRP A 222 -2.90 -12.69 23.07
N ARG A 223 -4.17 -12.32 22.83
CA ARG A 223 -4.64 -11.74 21.57
C ARG A 223 -4.79 -10.22 21.68
N GLN A 224 -4.35 -9.54 20.64
CA GLN A 224 -4.63 -8.12 20.44
C GLN A 224 -6.15 -7.84 20.30
N PRO A 225 -6.65 -6.67 20.74
CA PRO A 225 -8.03 -6.26 20.52
C PRO A 225 -8.30 -6.07 19.02
N LEU A 226 -9.58 -6.19 18.61
CA LEU A 226 -10.01 -6.10 17.22
C LEU A 226 -9.40 -4.91 16.47
N ARG A 227 -9.43 -3.72 17.08
CA ARG A 227 -8.87 -2.48 16.52
C ARG A 227 -7.38 -2.60 16.17
N SER A 228 -6.59 -3.23 17.03
CA SER A 228 -5.16 -3.45 16.80
C SER A 228 -4.95 -4.50 15.71
N ARG A 229 -5.76 -5.56 15.69
CA ARG A 229 -5.69 -6.63 14.67
C ARG A 229 -6.05 -6.17 13.25
N LEU A 230 -6.67 -4.99 13.10
CA LEU A 230 -6.95 -4.41 11.79
C LEU A 230 -5.63 -3.96 11.14
N THR A 231 -4.77 -3.26 11.89
CA THR A 231 -3.51 -2.73 11.36
C THR A 231 -2.31 -3.65 11.58
N HIS A 232 -2.34 -4.45 12.65
CA HIS A 232 -1.32 -5.44 12.97
C HIS A 232 -1.88 -6.81 12.65
N THR A 233 -1.32 -7.43 11.63
CA THR A 233 -1.62 -8.79 11.16
C THR A 233 -1.46 -9.79 12.30
N GLN A 234 -1.83 -11.05 12.09
CA GLN A 234 -1.62 -12.10 13.10
C GLN A 234 -0.11 -12.39 13.27
N GLY A 235 0.64 -11.48 13.91
CA GLY A 235 2.09 -11.54 14.09
C GLY A 235 2.54 -12.82 14.77
N GLU A 236 1.67 -13.42 15.59
CA GLU A 236 1.79 -14.79 16.10
C GLU A 236 2.18 -15.81 15.01
N PHE A 237 1.51 -15.83 13.85
CA PHE A 237 1.84 -16.78 12.78
C PHE A 237 3.22 -16.51 12.17
N VAL A 238 3.61 -15.23 12.06
CA VAL A 238 4.94 -14.86 11.57
C VAL A 238 6.02 -15.32 12.55
N LEU A 239 5.84 -15.02 13.83
CA LEU A 239 6.80 -15.30 14.90
C LEU A 239 6.85 -16.79 15.25
N LEU A 240 5.80 -17.55 14.94
CA LEU A 240 5.72 -19.00 15.14
C LEU A 240 6.30 -19.79 13.95
N LEU A 241 6.02 -19.36 12.72
CA LEU A 241 6.29 -20.17 11.51
C LEU A 241 7.37 -19.57 10.60
N GLY A 242 7.77 -18.32 10.83
CA GLY A 242 8.71 -17.60 9.96
C GLY A 242 8.17 -17.35 8.55
N ASP A 243 6.87 -17.53 8.33
CA ASP A 243 6.19 -17.38 7.03
C ASP A 243 5.54 -15.99 6.91
N PRO A 244 6.20 -15.02 6.23
CA PRO A 244 5.64 -13.69 5.93
C PRO A 244 4.23 -13.71 5.37
N ILE A 245 3.98 -14.61 4.42
CA ILE A 245 2.81 -14.50 3.55
C ILE A 245 1.60 -15.14 4.24
N ALA A 246 1.82 -16.11 5.12
CA ALA A 246 0.77 -16.77 5.89
C ALA A 246 0.01 -15.83 6.83
N ALA A 247 0.66 -14.77 7.33
CA ALA A 247 0.05 -13.87 8.30
C ALA A 247 -1.11 -13.05 7.71
N HIS A 248 -1.08 -12.80 6.40
CA HIS A 248 -2.16 -12.15 5.68
C HIS A 248 -3.43 -12.99 5.71
N THR A 249 -4.58 -12.33 5.73
CA THR A 249 -5.84 -13.07 5.59
C THR A 249 -6.05 -13.50 4.14
N PRO A 250 -6.69 -14.67 3.93
CA PRO A 250 -7.05 -15.22 2.63
C PRO A 250 -7.64 -14.24 1.60
N TRP A 251 -8.46 -13.29 2.07
CA TRP A 251 -9.21 -12.38 1.22
C TRP A 251 -8.47 -11.06 0.93
N GLU A 252 -7.39 -10.76 1.65
CA GLU A 252 -6.69 -9.46 1.56
C GLU A 252 -6.26 -9.15 0.13
N HIS A 253 -5.42 -10.03 -0.44
CA HIS A 253 -4.92 -9.89 -1.81
C HIS A 253 -6.03 -10.05 -2.85
N LEU A 254 -6.92 -11.02 -2.64
CA LEU A 254 -7.99 -11.33 -3.58
C LEU A 254 -8.89 -10.11 -3.80
N LEU A 255 -9.33 -9.46 -2.72
CA LEU A 255 -10.17 -8.27 -2.80
C LEU A 255 -9.39 -7.08 -3.38
N LEU A 256 -8.13 -6.88 -2.96
CA LEU A 256 -7.31 -5.74 -3.40
C LEU A 256 -7.16 -5.70 -4.92
N PHE A 257 -6.70 -6.80 -5.50
CA PHE A 257 -6.45 -6.85 -6.93
C PHE A 257 -7.74 -6.94 -7.73
N SER A 258 -8.84 -7.43 -7.15
CA SER A 258 -10.14 -7.36 -7.81
C SER A 258 -10.63 -5.92 -7.90
N LEU A 259 -10.56 -5.16 -6.80
CA LEU A 259 -10.87 -3.73 -6.80
C LEU A 259 -10.04 -2.97 -7.84
N LEU A 260 -8.71 -3.14 -7.84
CA LEU A 260 -7.81 -2.47 -8.77
C LEU A 260 -8.08 -2.83 -10.24
N SER A 261 -8.30 -4.11 -10.54
CA SER A 261 -8.57 -4.55 -11.92
C SER A 261 -9.93 -4.04 -12.41
N SER A 262 -10.95 -4.02 -11.54
CA SER A 262 -12.27 -3.48 -11.89
C SER A 262 -12.24 -1.97 -12.10
N VAL A 263 -11.48 -1.23 -11.29
CA VAL A 263 -11.23 0.20 -11.51
C VAL A 263 -10.54 0.41 -12.85
N ALA A 264 -9.52 -0.40 -13.16
CA ALA A 264 -8.81 -0.30 -14.42
C ALA A 264 -9.76 -0.43 -15.60
N LEU A 265 -10.65 -1.43 -15.63
CA LEU A 265 -11.57 -1.68 -16.75
C LEU A 265 -12.70 -0.65 -16.92
N LEU A 266 -13.07 0.08 -15.86
CA LEU A 266 -14.23 0.97 -15.85
C LEU A 266 -14.29 1.98 -17.02
N PRO A 267 -13.19 2.62 -17.46
CA PRO A 267 -13.19 3.51 -18.62
C PRO A 267 -13.59 2.79 -19.91
N LYS A 268 -13.14 1.55 -20.11
CA LYS A 268 -13.44 0.76 -21.31
C LYS A 268 -14.93 0.45 -21.40
N ILE A 269 -15.50 -0.02 -20.30
CA ILE A 269 -16.94 -0.28 -20.19
C ILE A 269 -17.72 1.01 -20.48
N SER A 270 -17.24 2.15 -20.00
CA SER A 270 -17.88 3.44 -20.24
C SER A 270 -17.78 3.92 -21.70
N ALA A 271 -16.75 3.50 -22.44
CA ALA A 271 -16.54 3.86 -23.83
C ALA A 271 -17.26 2.92 -24.82
N GLU A 272 -17.41 1.64 -24.48
CA GLU A 272 -18.00 0.61 -25.36
C GLU A 272 -19.53 0.46 -25.18
N PHE A 273 -20.07 0.83 -24.01
CA PHE A 273 -21.51 0.78 -23.75
C PHE A 273 -22.13 2.19 -23.82
N ALA A 274 -23.16 2.35 -24.65
CA ALA A 274 -23.74 3.64 -25.07
C ALA A 274 -24.25 4.55 -23.90
N PRO A 275 -24.33 5.88 -24.10
CA PRO A 275 -24.41 6.90 -23.03
C PRO A 275 -25.69 6.91 -22.18
N ALA A 276 -26.74 6.20 -22.62
CA ALA A 276 -28.06 6.20 -22.02
C ALA A 276 -28.33 4.99 -21.09
N TYR A 277 -27.41 4.02 -21.04
CA TYR A 277 -27.68 2.74 -20.41
C TYR A 277 -26.72 2.39 -19.27
N GLN A 278 -27.38 2.28 -18.12
CA GLN A 278 -27.07 1.57 -16.90
C GLN A 278 -26.04 2.18 -15.95
N ASN A 279 -26.50 2.31 -14.71
CA ASN A 279 -25.82 2.83 -13.54
C ASN A 279 -24.34 2.36 -13.52
N PRO A 280 -23.36 3.26 -13.77
CA PRO A 280 -21.94 2.89 -13.83
C PRO A 280 -21.45 2.26 -12.51
N GLY A 281 -22.08 2.60 -11.39
CA GLY A 281 -21.86 1.95 -10.11
C GLY A 281 -22.33 0.50 -10.09
N ALA A 282 -23.51 0.19 -10.65
CA ALA A 282 -24.01 -1.18 -10.73
C ALA A 282 -23.11 -2.06 -11.61
N TYR A 283 -22.66 -1.54 -12.76
CA TYR A 283 -21.71 -2.25 -13.61
C TYR A 283 -20.37 -2.48 -12.92
N TYR A 284 -19.81 -1.45 -12.29
CA TYR A 284 -18.58 -1.59 -11.50
C TYR A 284 -18.70 -2.73 -10.47
N VAL A 285 -19.82 -2.81 -9.75
CA VAL A 285 -20.07 -3.87 -8.77
C VAL A 285 -20.14 -5.25 -9.43
N LEU A 286 -20.82 -5.41 -10.56
CA LEU A 286 -20.89 -6.69 -11.28
C LEU A 286 -19.50 -7.14 -11.78
N ILE A 287 -18.73 -6.23 -12.36
CA ILE A 287 -17.36 -6.51 -12.83
C ILE A 287 -16.43 -6.82 -11.67
N LEU A 288 -16.59 -6.16 -10.53
CA LEU A 288 -15.89 -6.50 -9.29
C LEU A 288 -16.17 -7.94 -8.88
N PHE A 289 -17.43 -8.38 -8.86
CA PHE A 289 -17.75 -9.76 -8.53
C PHE A 289 -17.21 -10.75 -9.56
N ALA A 290 -17.33 -10.45 -10.85
CA ALA A 290 -16.79 -11.30 -11.91
C ALA A 290 -15.27 -11.48 -11.80
N ILE A 291 -14.54 -10.38 -11.59
CA ILE A 291 -13.08 -10.41 -11.41
C ILE A 291 -12.70 -11.10 -10.09
N LEU A 292 -13.46 -10.88 -9.02
CA LEU A 292 -13.23 -11.55 -7.74
C LEU A 292 -13.34 -13.07 -7.88
N MET A 293 -14.38 -13.55 -8.57
CA MET A 293 -14.56 -14.97 -8.88
C MET A 293 -13.44 -15.50 -9.78
N LEU A 294 -13.09 -14.76 -10.84
CA LEU A 294 -12.00 -15.13 -11.74
C LEU A 294 -10.67 -15.27 -10.98
N ASN A 295 -10.30 -14.26 -10.20
CA ASN A 295 -9.10 -14.28 -9.37
C ASN A 295 -9.12 -15.43 -8.36
N TYR A 296 -10.27 -15.74 -7.79
CA TYR A 296 -10.41 -16.87 -6.87
C TYR A 296 -10.07 -18.19 -7.57
N PHE A 297 -10.73 -18.51 -8.67
CA PHE A 297 -10.49 -19.78 -9.38
C PHE A 297 -9.07 -19.88 -9.95
N LEU A 298 -8.55 -18.80 -10.53
CA LEU A 298 -7.17 -18.76 -11.04
C LEU A 298 -6.14 -18.90 -9.91
N SER A 299 -6.42 -18.35 -8.72
CA SER A 299 -5.53 -18.50 -7.56
C SER A 299 -5.50 -19.94 -7.05
N VAL A 300 -6.61 -20.67 -7.09
CA VAL A 300 -6.66 -22.09 -6.72
C VAL A 300 -5.79 -22.92 -7.68
N ALA A 301 -5.90 -22.67 -8.98
CA ALA A 301 -5.05 -23.32 -9.98
C ALA A 301 -3.57 -22.96 -9.78
N SER A 302 -3.28 -21.67 -9.54
CA SER A 302 -1.92 -21.17 -9.29
C SER A 302 -1.30 -21.75 -8.02
N GLU A 303 -2.10 -21.98 -6.97
CA GLU A 303 -1.63 -22.62 -5.73
C GLU A 303 -1.14 -24.04 -6.00
N ALA A 304 -1.88 -24.83 -6.79
CA ALA A 304 -1.47 -26.18 -7.16
C ALA A 304 -0.14 -26.19 -7.93
N VAL A 305 0.06 -25.23 -8.83
CA VAL A 305 1.32 -25.05 -9.56
C VAL A 305 2.46 -24.65 -8.61
N LEU A 306 2.22 -23.68 -7.72
CA LEU A 306 3.21 -23.24 -6.73
C LEU A 306 3.63 -24.38 -5.80
N LYS A 307 2.69 -25.17 -5.27
CA LYS A 307 3.01 -26.32 -4.40
C LYS A 307 3.89 -27.35 -5.12
N ARG A 308 3.66 -27.57 -6.42
CA ARG A 308 4.46 -28.50 -7.24
C ARG A 308 5.86 -27.97 -7.56
N LEU A 309 5.99 -26.68 -7.87
CA LEU A 309 7.23 -26.10 -8.41
C LEU A 309 8.13 -25.44 -7.36
N ALA A 310 7.54 -24.86 -6.32
CA ALA A 310 8.29 -23.99 -5.42
C ALA A 310 9.09 -24.77 -4.37
N ARG A 311 8.65 -25.98 -3.95
CA ARG A 311 9.19 -26.74 -2.77
C ARG A 311 9.66 -25.79 -1.64
N ALA A 312 8.97 -24.68 -1.47
CA ALA A 312 9.37 -23.59 -0.59
C ALA A 312 9.00 -23.97 0.85
N ARG A 313 9.74 -23.41 1.82
CA ARG A 313 9.42 -23.51 3.25
C ARG A 313 8.24 -22.60 3.62
N LEU A 314 7.15 -22.67 2.86
CA LEU A 314 5.91 -21.95 3.13
C LEU A 314 4.90 -22.91 3.73
N THR A 315 4.05 -22.37 4.59
CA THR A 315 2.87 -23.07 5.11
C THR A 315 1.82 -23.19 4.02
N ASP A 316 0.83 -24.08 4.18
CA ASP A 316 -0.29 -24.16 3.24
C ASP A 316 -0.98 -22.80 3.03
N ARG A 317 -1.17 -22.06 4.11
CA ARG A 317 -1.74 -20.70 4.06
C ARG A 317 -0.82 -19.73 3.32
N GLY A 318 0.50 -19.85 3.50
CA GLY A 318 1.50 -19.09 2.75
C GLY A 318 1.41 -19.35 1.25
N TYR A 319 1.27 -20.61 0.84
CA TYR A 319 1.05 -20.98 -0.57
C TYR A 319 -0.21 -20.37 -1.15
N THR A 320 -1.35 -20.49 -0.45
CA THR A 320 -2.62 -19.91 -0.91
C THR A 320 -2.53 -18.40 -1.05
N ASN A 321 -1.97 -17.71 -0.06
CA ASN A 321 -1.87 -16.26 -0.08
C ASN A 321 -0.87 -15.77 -1.15
N LEU A 322 0.22 -16.49 -1.37
CA LEU A 322 1.18 -16.20 -2.44
C LEU A 322 0.53 -16.41 -3.81
N ALA A 323 -0.25 -17.48 -3.98
CA ALA A 323 -1.01 -17.72 -5.21
C ALA A 323 -1.98 -16.57 -5.50
N ARG A 324 -2.73 -16.11 -4.49
CA ARG A 324 -3.67 -14.98 -4.63
C ARG A 324 -2.98 -13.66 -4.92
N LEU A 325 -1.86 -13.37 -4.25
CA LEU A 325 -1.04 -12.20 -4.55
C LEU A 325 -0.56 -12.25 -6.02
N ALA A 326 -0.01 -13.39 -6.43
CA ALA A 326 0.54 -13.55 -7.76
C ALA A 326 -0.54 -13.50 -8.85
N THR A 327 -1.65 -14.21 -8.71
CA THR A 327 -2.78 -14.12 -9.63
C THR A 327 -3.35 -12.70 -9.68
N GLY A 328 -3.53 -12.06 -8.53
CA GLY A 328 -4.07 -10.71 -8.46
C GLY A 328 -3.19 -9.68 -9.21
N ILE A 329 -1.87 -9.72 -9.01
CA ILE A 329 -0.95 -8.87 -9.77
C ILE A 329 -1.09 -9.13 -11.28
N SER A 330 -1.20 -10.39 -11.70
CA SER A 330 -1.33 -10.75 -13.13
C SER A 330 -2.59 -10.13 -13.72
N SER A 331 -3.72 -10.30 -13.02
CA SER A 331 -5.01 -9.77 -13.44
C SER A 331 -5.01 -8.26 -13.52
N THR A 332 -4.44 -7.56 -12.53
CA THR A 332 -4.39 -6.09 -12.54
C THR A 332 -3.48 -5.57 -13.65
N MET A 333 -2.32 -6.18 -13.86
CA MET A 333 -1.42 -5.79 -14.96
C MET A 333 -2.06 -6.05 -16.33
N ALA A 334 -2.72 -7.19 -16.51
CA ALA A 334 -3.40 -7.53 -17.75
C ALA A 334 -4.58 -6.58 -18.03
N ALA A 335 -5.42 -6.32 -17.02
CA ALA A 335 -6.55 -5.39 -17.13
C ALA A 335 -6.08 -3.96 -17.45
N ALA A 336 -5.04 -3.47 -16.78
CA ALA A 336 -4.49 -2.14 -17.08
C ALA A 336 -3.84 -2.09 -18.48
N SER A 337 -3.09 -3.13 -18.86
CA SER A 337 -2.39 -3.18 -20.16
C SER A 337 -3.34 -3.23 -21.34
N ALA A 338 -4.52 -3.84 -21.18
CA ALA A 338 -5.55 -3.93 -22.22
C ALA A 338 -6.12 -2.55 -22.62
N LEU A 339 -5.86 -1.51 -21.82
CA LEU A 339 -6.44 -0.17 -21.97
C LEU A 339 -5.43 0.89 -22.32
N THR A 340 -4.14 0.54 -22.29
CA THR A 340 -3.07 1.48 -22.54
C THR A 340 -2.51 1.30 -23.94
N PRO A 341 -1.97 2.36 -24.57
CA PRO A 341 -1.20 2.23 -25.81
C PRO A 341 -0.02 1.27 -25.63
N LEU A 342 0.39 0.59 -26.71
CA LEU A 342 1.43 -0.43 -26.70
C LEU A 342 2.69 -0.05 -25.88
N PRO A 343 3.28 1.17 -26.00
CA PRO A 343 4.45 1.54 -25.20
C PRO A 343 4.18 1.53 -23.68
N ALA A 344 3.00 1.99 -23.27
CA ALA A 344 2.59 2.00 -21.87
C ALA A 344 2.26 0.58 -21.38
N SER A 345 1.63 -0.26 -22.21
CA SER A 345 1.40 -1.67 -21.89
C SER A 345 2.73 -2.41 -21.69
N ILE A 346 3.73 -2.19 -22.54
CA ILE A 346 5.08 -2.75 -22.36
C ILE A 346 5.70 -2.29 -21.04
N ALA A 347 5.59 -1.01 -20.70
CA ALA A 347 6.10 -0.48 -19.44
C ALA A 347 5.42 -1.13 -18.21
N LEU A 348 4.09 -1.32 -18.28
CA LEU A 348 3.32 -2.02 -17.24
C LEU A 348 3.73 -3.49 -17.10
N LEU A 349 3.96 -4.18 -18.22
CA LEU A 349 4.46 -5.56 -18.20
C LEU A 349 5.85 -5.67 -17.58
N ILE A 350 6.76 -4.75 -17.91
CA ILE A 350 8.11 -4.68 -17.30
C ILE A 350 7.99 -4.43 -15.79
N LEU A 351 7.13 -3.50 -15.38
CA LEU A 351 6.89 -3.23 -13.97
C LEU A 351 6.33 -4.45 -13.25
N GLY A 352 5.33 -5.12 -13.83
CA GLY A 352 4.78 -6.37 -13.33
C GLY A 352 5.84 -7.45 -13.18
N ALA A 353 6.65 -7.67 -14.21
CA ALA A 353 7.77 -8.62 -14.19
C ALA A 353 8.80 -8.27 -13.10
N PHE A 354 9.10 -6.99 -12.88
CA PHE A 354 9.98 -6.55 -11.80
C PHE A 354 9.38 -6.85 -10.41
N ILE A 355 8.07 -6.62 -10.22
CA ILE A 355 7.37 -6.97 -8.98
C ILE A 355 7.44 -8.49 -8.74
N TYR A 356 7.16 -9.30 -9.78
CA TYR A 356 7.29 -10.76 -9.68
C TYR A 356 8.70 -11.20 -9.34
N TYR A 357 9.71 -10.62 -10.00
CA TYR A 357 11.10 -10.92 -9.71
C TYR A 357 11.41 -10.67 -8.23
N LYS A 358 10.92 -9.55 -7.66
CA LYS A 358 11.08 -9.27 -6.23
C LYS A 358 10.38 -10.29 -5.33
N ILE A 359 9.16 -10.72 -5.68
CA ILE A 359 8.41 -11.75 -4.93
C ILE A 359 9.14 -13.10 -5.00
N ILE A 360 9.52 -13.54 -6.20
CA ILE A 360 10.21 -14.81 -6.43
C ILE A 360 11.54 -14.83 -5.70
N ASN A 361 12.37 -13.79 -5.86
CA ASN A 361 13.66 -13.70 -5.20
C ASN A 361 13.53 -13.67 -3.66
N ARG A 362 12.43 -13.12 -3.14
CA ARG A 362 12.19 -13.00 -1.69
C ARG A 362 11.66 -14.29 -1.07
N PHE A 363 10.79 -15.04 -1.75
CA PHE A 363 10.03 -16.13 -1.12
C PHE A 363 10.27 -17.51 -1.71
N ILE A 364 10.71 -17.62 -2.96
CA ILE A 364 10.72 -18.89 -3.68
C ILE A 364 12.10 -19.25 -4.23
N ASN A 365 12.91 -18.24 -4.55
CA ASN A 365 14.23 -18.37 -5.17
C ASN A 365 14.24 -19.32 -6.39
N ASN A 366 13.20 -19.25 -7.23
CA ASN A 366 13.07 -20.06 -8.44
C ASN A 366 12.67 -19.18 -9.63
N ILE A 367 13.65 -18.82 -10.46
CA ILE A 367 13.47 -17.89 -11.59
C ILE A 367 12.49 -18.40 -12.65
N TYR A 368 12.30 -19.72 -12.78
CA TYR A 368 11.37 -20.30 -13.75
C TYR A 368 9.91 -19.91 -13.50
N LEU A 369 9.56 -19.56 -12.25
CA LEU A 369 8.23 -19.04 -11.92
C LEU A 369 7.97 -17.67 -12.54
N LEU A 370 9.02 -16.88 -12.82
CA LEU A 370 8.86 -15.57 -13.44
C LEU A 370 8.30 -15.73 -14.85
N SER A 371 8.83 -16.69 -15.61
CA SER A 371 8.37 -17.01 -16.95
C SER A 371 6.92 -17.50 -16.96
N ILE A 372 6.50 -18.29 -15.97
CA ILE A 372 5.12 -18.77 -15.83
C ILE A 372 4.16 -17.60 -15.58
N TYR A 373 4.51 -16.68 -14.69
CA TYR A 373 3.63 -15.53 -14.41
C TYR A 373 3.57 -14.54 -15.57
N ILE A 374 4.67 -14.32 -16.29
CA ILE A 374 4.65 -13.55 -17.53
C ILE A 374 3.73 -14.21 -18.56
N PHE A 375 3.81 -15.53 -18.70
CA PHE A 375 2.94 -16.29 -19.61
C PHE A 375 1.45 -16.20 -19.21
N ILE A 376 1.14 -16.26 -17.91
CA ILE A 376 -0.23 -16.06 -17.39
C ILE A 376 -0.74 -14.66 -17.75
N ILE A 377 0.08 -13.61 -17.56
CA ILE A 377 -0.31 -12.24 -17.94
C ILE A 377 -0.64 -12.16 -19.45
N ILE A 378 0.21 -12.77 -20.29
CA ILE A 378 0.02 -12.78 -21.74
C ILE A 378 -1.28 -13.51 -22.12
N ILE A 379 -1.63 -14.62 -21.45
CA ILE A 379 -2.89 -15.35 -21.69
C ILE A 379 -4.11 -14.57 -21.18
N MET A 380 -3.98 -13.88 -20.05
CA MET A 380 -5.08 -13.09 -19.48
C MET A 380 -5.34 -11.81 -20.26
N PHE A 381 -4.35 -11.30 -20.99
CA PHE A 381 -4.47 -10.07 -21.77
C PHE A 381 -5.61 -10.11 -22.80
N PRO A 382 -5.74 -11.15 -23.67
CA PRO A 382 -6.91 -11.33 -24.53
C PRO A 382 -8.24 -11.33 -23.78
N LEU A 383 -8.32 -11.98 -22.61
CA LEU A 383 -9.56 -12.07 -21.84
C LEU A 383 -10.10 -10.68 -21.49
N PHE A 384 -9.23 -9.76 -21.08
CA PHE A 384 -9.61 -8.38 -20.77
C PHE A 384 -9.71 -7.47 -22.00
N MET A 385 -9.16 -7.87 -23.15
CA MET A 385 -9.42 -7.18 -24.42
C MET A 385 -10.84 -7.43 -24.93
N TYR A 386 -11.49 -8.52 -24.55
CA TYR A 386 -12.86 -8.86 -24.98
C TYR A 386 -13.94 -8.65 -23.92
N MET A 387 -13.55 -8.33 -22.67
CA MET A 387 -14.44 -7.81 -21.61
C MET A 387 -14.52 -6.30 -21.66
#